data_AF-A0A941L538-F1
#
_entry.id   AF-A0A941L538-F1
#
_cell.length_a   1.000
_cell.length_b   1.000
_cell.length_c   1.000
_cell.angle_alpha   90.00
_cell.angle_beta   90.00
_cell.angle_gamma   90.00
#
_symmetry.space_group_name_H-M   'P 1'
#
loop_
_entity.id
_entity.type
_entity.pdbx_description
1 polymer ?
#
loop_
_entity_poly.entity_id
_entity_poly.type
_entity_poly.pdbx_seq_one_letter_code
_entity_poly.pdbx_strand_id
1 'polypeptide(L)'
;MVNRQFLLIFLFVTIAFSFFAYQPIDVVIAGPQMTDLEKFEIELKSIEDSTGIKIKYETYSDIETYLIENNNSDVDIAIIPNPQGVTNLGEREIILSMDQIVSKETMESYYSKHLQEITTSNNSKKNYGAFFRLFPNSLIWYSVEKYEAIGSPKFNSYNELLEFTTNYSIENKDLWCLDIESGASTGWIATNWLEDLILNNYGLEIYDQWSKQEILSSEKSIFNSINNIGKLVFTENAVYG
;
A
#
# COMPACT_ATOMS: atom_id res chain seq x y z
N MET A 1 3.28 43.88 -43.50
CA MET A 1 2.81 44.56 -42.27
C MET A 1 1.56 43.85 -41.81
N VAL A 2 1.56 43.23 -40.62
CA VAL A 2 0.36 42.60 -40.05
C VAL A 2 -0.64 43.72 -39.72
N ASN A 3 -1.90 43.57 -40.14
CA ASN A 3 -2.95 44.55 -39.87
C ASN A 3 -3.13 44.73 -38.35
N ARG A 4 -3.12 45.97 -37.86
CA ARG A 4 -3.28 46.30 -36.43
C ARG A 4 -4.57 45.75 -35.83
N GLN A 5 -5.63 45.62 -36.62
CA GLN A 5 -6.88 44.96 -36.20
C GLN A 5 -6.71 43.47 -35.94
N PHE A 6 -5.93 42.77 -36.77
CA PHE A 6 -5.64 41.35 -36.58
C PHE A 6 -4.84 41.12 -35.28
N LEU A 7 -3.87 42.00 -35.00
CA LEU A 7 -3.05 41.89 -33.79
C LEU A 7 -3.87 42.11 -32.50
N LEU A 8 -4.84 43.02 -32.53
CA LEU A 8 -5.76 43.27 -31.41
C LEU A 8 -6.73 42.11 -31.20
N ILE A 9 -7.31 41.55 -32.27
CA ILE A 9 -8.18 40.38 -32.18
C ILE A 9 -7.40 39.18 -31.65
N PHE A 10 -6.18 38.95 -32.15
CA PHE A 10 -5.32 37.87 -31.68
C PHE A 10 -5.03 38.01 -30.18
N LEU A 11 -4.56 39.17 -29.71
CA LEU A 11 -4.29 39.39 -28.28
C LEU A 11 -5.54 39.22 -27.42
N PHE A 12 -6.69 39.76 -27.83
CA PHE A 12 -7.92 39.62 -27.07
C PHE A 12 -8.37 38.16 -26.98
N VAL A 13 -8.33 37.43 -28.09
CA VAL A 13 -8.65 36.00 -28.15
C VAL A 13 -7.68 35.21 -27.27
N THR A 14 -6.37 35.42 -27.40
CA THR A 14 -5.37 34.73 -26.57
C THR A 14 -5.56 35.02 -25.08
N ILE A 15 -5.78 36.28 -24.69
CA ILE A 15 -6.00 36.63 -23.27
C ILE A 15 -7.31 36.04 -22.76
N ALA A 16 -8.40 36.11 -23.53
CA ALA A 16 -9.67 35.53 -23.13
C ALA A 16 -9.57 34.01 -22.99
N PHE A 17 -9.01 33.32 -23.98
CA PHE A 17 -8.81 31.86 -23.91
C PHE A 17 -7.83 31.48 -22.81
N SER A 18 -6.75 32.22 -22.58
CA SER A 18 -5.85 31.97 -21.45
C SER A 18 -6.54 32.17 -20.12
N PHE A 19 -7.40 33.18 -19.97
CA PHE A 19 -8.15 33.41 -18.74
C PHE A 19 -9.21 32.33 -18.49
N PHE A 20 -9.94 31.89 -19.52
CA PHE A 20 -10.94 30.82 -19.40
C PHE A 20 -10.32 29.41 -19.31
N ALA A 21 -9.13 29.21 -19.87
CA ALA A 21 -8.38 27.96 -19.78
C ALA A 21 -7.53 27.87 -18.50
N TYR A 22 -7.27 28.99 -17.82
CA TYR A 22 -6.55 28.99 -16.55
C TYR A 22 -7.47 28.46 -15.45
N GLN A 23 -7.38 27.15 -15.21
CA GLN A 23 -7.97 26.48 -14.06
C GLN A 23 -6.83 26.14 -13.10
N PRO A 24 -6.52 27.02 -12.12
CA PRO A 24 -5.50 26.70 -11.13
C PRO A 24 -5.92 25.43 -10.39
N ILE A 25 -4.93 24.60 -10.06
CA ILE A 25 -5.15 23.43 -9.21
C ILE A 25 -5.35 23.92 -7.78
N ASP A 26 -6.41 23.46 -7.13
CA ASP A 26 -6.73 23.81 -5.75
C ASP A 26 -6.15 22.77 -4.77
N VAL A 27 -6.06 21.51 -5.20
CA VAL A 27 -5.55 20.39 -4.38
C VAL A 27 -4.64 19.49 -5.21
N VAL A 28 -3.41 19.29 -4.75
CA VAL A 28 -2.47 18.31 -5.28
C VAL A 28 -2.44 17.09 -4.36
N ILE A 29 -2.85 15.95 -4.90
CA ILE A 29 -2.74 14.65 -4.25
C ILE A 29 -1.54 13.93 -4.85
N ALA A 30 -0.64 13.41 -4.03
CA ALA A 30 0.52 12.65 -4.48
C ALA A 30 0.52 11.24 -3.89
N GLY A 31 0.95 10.24 -4.66
CA GLY A 31 0.96 8.87 -4.18
C GLY A 31 1.60 7.86 -5.15
N PRO A 32 1.56 6.56 -4.81
CA PRO A 32 2.12 5.51 -5.64
C PRO A 32 1.33 5.32 -6.94
N GLN A 33 1.93 4.61 -7.90
CA GLN A 33 1.17 4.10 -9.03
C GLN A 33 0.21 3.01 -8.55
N MET A 34 -1.07 3.14 -8.89
CA MET A 34 -2.11 2.18 -8.53
C MET A 34 -2.59 1.43 -9.76
N THR A 35 -2.91 0.14 -9.61
CA THR A 35 -3.47 -0.69 -10.72
C THR A 35 -4.77 -0.11 -11.27
N ASP A 36 -5.60 0.48 -10.40
CA ASP A 36 -6.89 1.08 -10.75
C ASP A 36 -6.82 2.61 -10.85
N LEU A 37 -5.66 3.19 -11.21
CA LEU A 37 -5.46 4.65 -11.20
C LEU A 37 -6.52 5.39 -12.03
N GLU A 38 -6.89 4.90 -13.21
CA GLU A 38 -7.92 5.51 -14.04
C GLU A 38 -9.28 5.60 -13.32
N LYS A 39 -9.65 4.58 -12.53
CA LYS A 39 -10.90 4.60 -11.75
C LYS A 39 -10.83 5.62 -10.62
N PHE A 40 -9.67 5.72 -9.96
CA PHE A 40 -9.45 6.71 -8.92
C PHE A 40 -9.54 8.13 -9.48
N GLU A 41 -8.96 8.40 -10.66
CA GLU A 41 -9.08 9.69 -11.32
C GLU A 41 -10.54 10.03 -11.70
N ILE A 42 -11.34 9.03 -12.08
CA ILE A 42 -12.79 9.20 -12.30
C ILE A 42 -13.52 9.60 -11.00
N GLU A 43 -13.17 8.99 -9.87
CA GLU A 43 -13.74 9.35 -8.56
C GLU A 43 -13.35 10.78 -8.16
N LEU A 44 -12.07 11.14 -8.30
CA LEU A 44 -11.61 12.51 -8.07
C LEU A 44 -12.36 13.50 -8.97
N LYS A 45 -12.62 13.13 -10.23
CA LYS A 45 -13.38 13.96 -11.16
C LYS A 45 -14.81 14.19 -10.69
N SER A 46 -15.46 13.18 -10.13
CA SER A 46 -16.80 13.33 -9.54
C SER A 46 -16.79 14.30 -8.33
N ILE A 47 -15.70 14.32 -7.56
CA ILE A 47 -15.53 15.29 -6.47
C ILE A 47 -15.35 16.70 -7.05
N GLU A 48 -14.52 16.87 -8.08
CA GLU A 48 -14.36 18.16 -8.75
C GLU A 48 -15.70 18.70 -9.27
N ASP A 49 -16.49 17.85 -9.95
CA ASP A 49 -17.74 18.28 -10.59
C ASP A 49 -18.82 18.64 -9.55
N SER A 50 -18.79 18.01 -8.38
CA SER A 50 -19.77 18.27 -7.30
C SER A 50 -19.38 19.44 -6.38
N THR A 51 -18.08 19.71 -6.22
CA THR A 51 -17.57 20.74 -5.28
C THR A 51 -17.06 21.99 -5.99
N GLY A 52 -16.70 21.89 -7.26
CA GLY A 52 -16.02 22.93 -8.03
C GLY A 52 -14.50 23.00 -7.80
N ILE A 53 -13.95 22.20 -6.88
CA ILE A 53 -12.53 22.14 -6.55
C ILE A 53 -11.76 21.46 -7.69
N LYS A 54 -10.58 21.96 -8.03
CA LYS A 54 -9.66 21.34 -9.01
C LYS A 54 -8.62 20.46 -8.32
N ILE A 55 -8.61 19.19 -8.68
CA ILE A 55 -7.78 18.16 -8.06
C ILE A 55 -6.82 17.59 -9.10
N LYS A 56 -5.54 17.54 -8.75
CA LYS A 56 -4.49 16.87 -9.54
C LYS A 56 -3.94 15.68 -8.76
N TYR A 57 -3.82 14.53 -9.42
CA TYR A 57 -3.06 13.41 -8.88
C TYR A 57 -1.66 13.35 -9.49
N GLU A 58 -0.64 13.20 -8.65
CA GLU A 58 0.75 13.03 -9.05
C GLU A 58 1.28 11.67 -8.60
N THR A 59 1.87 10.95 -9.54
CA THR A 59 2.38 9.60 -9.29
C THR A 59 3.87 9.63 -9.01
N TYR A 60 4.27 9.01 -7.90
CA TYR A 60 5.66 8.83 -7.50
C TYR A 60 5.93 7.35 -7.25
N SER A 61 7.09 6.85 -7.69
CA SER A 61 7.51 5.47 -7.39
C SER A 61 7.79 5.29 -5.89
N ASP A 62 8.28 6.34 -5.24
CA ASP A 62 8.52 6.42 -3.80
C ASP A 62 8.12 7.82 -3.31
N ILE A 63 6.87 7.94 -2.87
CA ILE A 63 6.31 9.20 -2.36
C ILE A 63 6.94 9.62 -1.03
N GLU A 64 7.34 8.67 -0.18
CA GLU A 64 7.92 8.99 1.13
C GLU A 64 9.27 9.68 0.94
N THR A 65 10.15 9.09 0.13
CA THR A 65 11.45 9.70 -0.19
C THR A 65 11.27 11.06 -0.87
N TYR A 66 10.33 11.18 -1.80
CA TYR A 66 10.04 12.46 -2.45
C TYR A 66 9.70 13.57 -1.44
N LEU A 67 8.78 13.31 -0.50
CA LEU A 67 8.38 14.29 0.52
C LEU A 67 9.54 14.65 1.47
N ILE A 68 10.36 13.66 1.80
CA ILE A 68 11.57 13.85 2.62
C ILE A 68 12.57 14.79 1.95
N GLU A 69 12.81 14.59 0.66
CA GLU A 69 13.77 15.38 -0.12
C GLU A 69 13.21 16.75 -0.49
N ASN A 70 11.88 16.89 -0.56
CA ASN A 70 11.16 18.07 -1.00
C ASN A 70 10.20 18.58 0.08
N ASN A 71 10.70 18.90 1.27
CA ASN A 71 9.89 19.33 2.42
C ASN A 71 9.11 20.67 2.22
N ASN A 72 9.24 21.29 1.04
CA ASN A 72 8.44 22.45 0.60
C ASN A 72 7.69 22.14 -0.72
N SER A 73 7.30 20.88 -0.92
CA SER A 73 6.49 20.46 -2.06
C SER A 73 5.14 21.16 -2.06
N ASP A 74 4.53 21.27 -3.23
CA ASP A 74 3.15 21.73 -3.44
C ASP A 74 2.09 20.63 -3.18
N VAL A 75 2.49 19.49 -2.60
CA VAL A 75 1.59 18.39 -2.23
C VAL A 75 0.73 18.76 -1.03
N ASP A 76 -0.59 18.71 -1.21
CA ASP A 76 -1.57 18.96 -0.15
C ASP A 76 -1.97 17.67 0.58
N ILE A 77 -2.10 16.56 -0.15
CA ILE A 77 -2.49 15.25 0.39
C ILE A 77 -1.55 14.18 -0.14
N ALA A 78 -0.95 13.40 0.75
CA ALA A 78 -0.10 12.27 0.38
C ALA A 78 -0.79 10.93 0.68
N ILE A 79 -0.87 10.06 -0.33
CA ILE A 79 -1.29 8.67 -0.17
C ILE A 79 -0.03 7.84 0.08
N ILE A 80 0.19 7.49 1.35
CA ILE A 80 1.31 6.65 1.77
C ILE A 80 0.86 5.19 1.80
N PRO A 81 1.57 4.26 1.16
CA PRO A 81 1.12 2.87 1.00
C PRO A 81 1.22 2.03 2.28
N ASN A 82 1.84 2.56 3.34
CA ASN A 82 2.02 1.85 4.60
C ASN A 82 1.82 2.80 5.81
N PRO A 83 1.27 2.32 6.95
CA PRO A 83 1.02 3.19 8.10
C PRO A 83 2.26 3.69 8.83
N GLN A 84 3.35 2.93 8.81
CA GLN A 84 4.60 3.32 9.48
C GLN A 84 5.24 4.53 8.79
N GLY A 85 5.16 4.63 7.48
CA GLY A 85 5.60 5.79 6.71
C GLY A 85 4.88 7.06 7.15
N VAL A 86 3.56 6.99 7.37
CA VAL A 86 2.76 8.10 7.88
C VAL A 86 3.24 8.58 9.25
N THR A 87 3.43 7.66 10.20
CA THR A 87 3.90 8.05 11.54
C THR A 87 5.33 8.57 11.50
N ASN A 88 6.21 7.99 10.69
CA ASN A 88 7.59 8.46 10.48
C ASN A 88 7.65 9.88 9.90
N LEU A 89 6.85 10.18 8.88
CA LEU A 89 6.78 11.51 8.27
C LEU A 89 6.24 12.54 9.28
N GLY A 90 5.24 12.15 10.09
CA GLY A 90 4.67 12.99 11.14
C GLY A 90 5.64 13.29 12.28
N GLU A 91 6.44 12.31 12.70
CA GLU A 91 7.50 12.47 13.70
C GLU A 91 8.65 13.35 13.21
N ARG A 92 8.86 13.42 11.89
CA ARG A 92 9.82 14.31 11.23
C ARG A 92 9.27 15.70 10.92
N GLU A 93 8.03 15.97 11.31
CA GLU A 93 7.34 17.24 11.07
C GLU A 93 7.19 17.59 9.58
N ILE A 94 7.16 16.59 8.70
CA ILE A 94 6.97 16.76 7.25
C ILE A 94 5.48 16.85 6.91
N ILE A 95 4.61 16.17 7.68
CA ILE A 95 3.16 16.19 7.51
C ILE A 95 2.44 16.67 8.76
N LEU A 96 1.25 17.23 8.56
CA LEU A 96 0.39 17.70 9.64
C LEU A 96 -0.30 16.51 10.34
N SER A 97 -0.61 16.71 11.63
CA SER A 97 -1.40 15.74 12.38
C SER A 97 -2.89 15.88 12.05
N MET A 98 -3.62 14.76 12.07
CA MET A 98 -5.02 14.70 11.65
C MET A 98 -5.96 15.54 12.52
N ASP A 99 -5.61 15.76 13.79
CA ASP A 99 -6.36 16.63 14.71
C ASP A 99 -6.38 18.11 14.28
N GLN A 100 -5.45 18.53 13.42
CA GLN A 100 -5.45 19.88 12.83
C GLN A 100 -6.37 20.00 11.62
N ILE A 101 -6.75 18.87 11.02
CA ILE A 101 -7.44 18.82 9.71
C ILE A 101 -8.88 18.32 9.86
N VAL A 102 -9.09 17.30 10.69
CA VAL A 102 -10.36 16.59 10.86
C VAL A 102 -10.72 16.51 12.35
N SER A 103 -11.98 16.75 12.68
CA SER A 103 -12.43 16.67 14.07
C SER A 103 -12.32 15.25 14.61
N LYS A 104 -12.06 15.14 15.91
CA LYS A 104 -11.97 13.84 16.59
C LYS A 104 -13.26 13.03 16.43
N GLU A 105 -14.42 13.67 16.55
CA GLU A 105 -15.74 13.03 16.38
C GLU A 105 -15.90 12.45 14.97
N THR A 106 -15.39 13.16 13.96
CA THR A 106 -15.41 12.70 12.57
C THR A 106 -14.54 11.46 12.39
N MET A 107 -13.31 11.48 12.94
CA MET A 107 -12.42 10.32 12.91
C MET A 107 -13.02 9.09 13.63
N GLU A 108 -13.63 9.30 14.80
CA GLU A 108 -14.32 8.25 15.57
C GLU A 108 -15.57 7.72 14.87
N SER A 109 -16.21 8.52 14.01
CA SER A 109 -17.37 8.09 13.22
C SER A 109 -16.97 7.20 12.03
N TYR A 110 -15.78 7.41 11.45
CA TYR A 110 -15.33 6.69 10.27
C TYR A 110 -14.45 5.47 10.59
N TYR A 111 -13.65 5.55 11.64
CA TYR A 111 -12.62 4.54 11.92
C TYR A 111 -12.73 3.99 13.33
N SER A 112 -12.59 2.66 13.44
CA SER A 112 -12.47 2.02 14.74
C SER A 112 -11.24 2.54 15.48
N LYS A 113 -11.25 2.44 16.82
CA LYS A 113 -10.11 2.84 17.65
C LYS A 113 -8.81 2.16 17.22
N HIS A 114 -8.88 0.87 16.88
CA HIS A 114 -7.71 0.12 16.42
C HIS A 114 -7.10 0.70 15.15
N LEU A 115 -7.92 1.05 14.14
CA LEU A 115 -7.41 1.67 12.92
C LEU A 115 -6.75 3.02 13.24
N GLN A 116 -7.37 3.86 14.06
CA GLN A 116 -6.76 5.13 14.46
C GLN A 116 -5.44 4.93 15.22
N GLU A 117 -5.32 3.89 16.04
CA GLU A 117 -4.07 3.56 16.75
C GLU A 117 -2.94 3.19 15.79
N ILE A 118 -3.22 2.51 14.66
CA ILE A 118 -2.21 2.12 13.66
C ILE A 118 -1.50 3.34 13.04
N THR A 119 -2.19 4.46 12.82
CA THR A 119 -1.60 5.71 12.28
C THR A 119 -1.25 6.73 13.37
N THR A 120 -1.22 6.31 14.63
CA THR A 120 -0.84 7.17 15.77
C THR A 120 0.61 6.92 16.17
N SER A 121 1.40 7.98 16.21
CA SER A 121 2.80 7.91 16.67
C SER A 121 2.88 7.48 18.13
N ASN A 122 3.76 6.51 18.42
CA ASN A 122 4.06 6.11 19.78
C ASN A 122 4.81 7.20 20.57
N ASN A 123 5.55 8.06 19.88
CA ASN A 123 6.35 9.12 20.48
C ASN A 123 5.51 10.37 20.77
N SER A 124 4.86 10.93 19.75
CA SER A 124 4.10 12.18 19.89
C SER A 124 2.67 11.98 20.38
N LYS A 125 2.15 10.74 20.34
CA LYS A 125 0.74 10.39 20.63
C LYS A 125 -0.27 11.09 19.72
N LYS A 126 0.17 11.59 18.57
CA LYS A 126 -0.68 12.21 17.56
C LYS A 126 -0.98 11.23 16.43
N ASN A 127 -2.21 11.28 15.93
CA ASN A 127 -2.61 10.58 14.71
C ASN A 127 -2.16 11.41 13.50
N TYR A 128 -1.53 10.76 12.52
CA TYR A 128 -0.99 11.42 11.33
C TYR A 128 -1.64 10.96 10.02
N GLY A 129 -2.63 10.07 10.06
CA GLY A 129 -3.30 9.66 8.83
C GLY A 129 -4.63 8.96 9.01
N ALA A 130 -5.39 8.95 7.91
CA ALA A 130 -6.66 8.27 7.78
C ALA A 130 -6.58 7.19 6.68
N PHE A 131 -7.47 6.20 6.74
CA PHE A 131 -7.47 5.10 5.79
C PHE A 131 -8.38 5.40 4.61
N PHE A 132 -7.79 5.51 3.43
CA PHE A 132 -8.54 5.56 2.17
C PHE A 132 -8.97 4.16 1.71
N ARG A 133 -8.06 3.19 1.78
CA ARG A 133 -8.29 1.79 1.39
C ARG A 133 -7.57 0.86 2.36
N LEU A 134 -8.22 -0.23 2.72
CA LEU A 134 -7.66 -1.29 3.56
C LEU A 134 -7.93 -2.63 2.88
N PHE A 135 -6.88 -3.42 2.67
CA PHE A 135 -6.99 -4.76 2.12
C PHE A 135 -6.31 -5.75 3.07
N PRO A 136 -6.93 -6.90 3.35
CA PRO A 136 -6.22 -7.98 4.03
C PRO A 136 -5.05 -8.43 3.15
N ASN A 137 -3.87 -8.52 3.75
CA ASN A 137 -2.70 -9.11 3.12
C ASN A 137 -2.55 -10.57 3.60
N SER A 138 -1.57 -11.27 3.02
CA SER A 138 -1.18 -12.63 3.44
C SER A 138 -2.31 -13.66 3.30
N LEU A 139 -3.02 -13.59 2.17
CA LEU A 139 -4.00 -14.59 1.76
C LEU A 139 -3.39 -15.50 0.68
N ILE A 140 -3.76 -16.78 0.72
CA ILE A 140 -3.46 -17.72 -0.37
C ILE A 140 -4.53 -17.55 -1.46
N TRP A 141 -4.11 -17.03 -2.61
CA TRP A 141 -4.96 -16.90 -3.80
C TRP A 141 -4.84 -18.16 -4.67
N TYR A 142 -5.97 -18.68 -5.13
CA TYR A 142 -6.02 -19.91 -5.93
C TYR A 142 -7.11 -19.85 -7.01
N SER A 143 -6.95 -20.65 -8.06
CA SER A 143 -8.01 -20.90 -9.04
C SER A 143 -9.00 -21.91 -8.46
N VAL A 144 -10.28 -21.51 -8.39
CA VAL A 144 -11.36 -22.36 -7.85
C VAL A 144 -11.44 -23.68 -8.61
N GLU A 145 -11.44 -23.65 -9.94
CA GLU A 145 -11.50 -24.84 -10.79
C GLU A 145 -10.32 -25.79 -10.53
N LYS A 146 -9.09 -25.26 -10.45
CA LYS A 146 -7.91 -26.09 -10.17
C LYS A 146 -7.95 -26.67 -8.76
N TYR A 147 -8.44 -25.90 -7.78
CA TYR A 147 -8.55 -26.34 -6.40
C TYR A 147 -9.63 -27.41 -6.21
N GLU A 148 -10.74 -27.34 -6.96
CA GLU A 148 -11.74 -28.42 -7.04
C GLU A 148 -11.16 -29.67 -7.70
N ALA A 149 -10.36 -29.53 -8.76
CA ALA A 149 -9.74 -30.66 -9.46
C ALA A 149 -8.78 -31.48 -8.58
N ILE A 150 -8.16 -30.86 -7.56
CA ILE A 150 -7.29 -31.55 -6.60
C ILE A 150 -8.04 -32.05 -5.35
N GLY A 151 -9.37 -31.96 -5.33
CA GLY A 151 -10.22 -32.46 -4.26
C GLY A 151 -10.49 -31.49 -3.10
N SER A 152 -10.21 -30.19 -3.28
CA SER A 152 -10.49 -29.13 -2.31
C SER A 152 -9.98 -29.41 -0.88
N PRO A 153 -8.67 -29.69 -0.71
CA PRO A 153 -8.10 -30.08 0.57
C PRO A 153 -8.18 -28.96 1.62
N LYS A 154 -8.65 -29.28 2.82
CA LYS A 154 -8.67 -28.35 3.96
C LYS A 154 -7.48 -28.60 4.86
N PHE A 155 -6.84 -27.54 5.31
CA PHE A 155 -5.67 -27.60 6.19
C PHE A 155 -5.97 -26.90 7.51
N ASN A 156 -5.68 -27.57 8.62
CA ASN A 156 -5.77 -27.01 9.97
C ASN A 156 -4.41 -26.52 10.48
N SER A 157 -3.33 -26.82 9.74
CA SER A 157 -1.98 -26.36 10.06
C SER A 157 -1.13 -26.22 8.80
N TYR A 158 -0.05 -25.45 8.92
CA TYR A 158 0.95 -25.33 7.86
C TYR A 158 1.62 -26.68 7.53
N ASN A 159 1.79 -27.56 8.51
CA ASN A 159 2.38 -28.88 8.28
C ASN A 159 1.48 -29.77 7.41
N GLU A 160 0.16 -29.72 7.60
CA GLU A 160 -0.78 -30.45 6.74
C GLU A 160 -0.73 -29.92 5.29
N LEU A 161 -0.60 -28.61 5.12
CA LEU A 161 -0.44 -27.97 3.82
C LEU A 161 0.88 -28.38 3.13
N LEU A 162 1.98 -28.46 3.87
CA LEU A 162 3.27 -28.94 3.38
C LEU A 162 3.21 -30.42 2.98
N GLU A 163 2.59 -31.27 3.81
CA GLU A 163 2.47 -32.71 3.53
C GLU A 163 1.66 -32.95 2.26
N PHE A 164 0.52 -32.28 2.12
CA PHE A 164 -0.28 -32.35 0.90
C PHE A 164 0.50 -31.86 -0.32
N THR A 165 1.19 -30.72 -0.20
CA THR A 165 2.01 -30.16 -1.27
C THR A 165 3.07 -31.15 -1.72
N THR A 166 3.77 -31.77 -0.77
CA THR A 166 4.82 -32.76 -1.04
C THR A 166 4.25 -33.97 -1.77
N ASN A 167 3.19 -34.57 -1.23
CA ASN A 167 2.60 -35.79 -1.79
C ASN A 167 2.02 -35.55 -3.19
N TYR A 168 1.37 -34.42 -3.41
CA TYR A 168 0.77 -34.09 -4.70
C TYR A 168 1.84 -33.80 -5.77
N SER A 169 2.94 -33.14 -5.40
CA SER A 169 4.03 -32.74 -6.33
C SER A 169 4.95 -33.89 -6.74
N ILE A 170 4.87 -35.06 -6.07
CA ILE A 170 5.55 -36.28 -6.51
C ILE A 170 4.93 -36.81 -7.81
N GLU A 171 3.61 -36.77 -7.92
CA GLU A 171 2.87 -37.35 -9.05
C GLU A 171 2.48 -36.31 -10.12
N ASN A 172 2.32 -35.05 -9.71
CA ASN A 172 1.89 -33.95 -10.57
C ASN A 172 2.94 -32.82 -10.58
N LYS A 173 2.82 -31.87 -11.51
CA LYS A 173 3.69 -30.68 -11.56
C LYS A 173 2.96 -29.43 -11.06
N ASP A 174 3.67 -28.65 -10.25
CA ASP A 174 3.47 -27.26 -9.86
C ASP A 174 2.10 -26.91 -9.23
N LEU A 175 2.05 -26.91 -7.89
CA LEU A 175 0.90 -26.46 -7.10
C LEU A 175 0.93 -24.96 -6.80
N TRP A 176 2.13 -24.40 -6.65
CA TRP A 176 2.37 -23.06 -6.16
C TRP A 176 2.97 -22.18 -7.24
N CYS A 177 2.64 -20.90 -7.20
CA CYS A 177 3.33 -19.84 -7.92
C CYS A 177 3.86 -18.87 -6.87
N LEU A 178 5.18 -18.76 -6.75
CA LEU A 178 5.85 -17.92 -5.75
C LEU A 178 6.96 -17.12 -6.43
N ASP A 179 6.78 -15.80 -6.45
CA ASP A 179 7.81 -14.84 -6.86
C ASP A 179 8.08 -13.90 -5.68
N ILE A 180 9.29 -13.36 -5.61
CA ILE A 180 9.73 -12.43 -4.57
C ILE A 180 10.20 -11.09 -5.14
N GLU A 181 10.34 -10.98 -6.46
CA GLU A 181 10.74 -9.76 -7.15
C GLU A 181 9.59 -8.75 -7.15
N SER A 182 9.90 -7.48 -6.85
CA SER A 182 8.92 -6.41 -6.82
C SER A 182 9.59 -5.02 -6.93
N GLY A 183 10.57 -4.88 -7.82
CA GLY A 183 11.31 -3.64 -8.02
C GLY A 183 11.93 -3.10 -6.72
N ALA A 184 11.64 -1.84 -6.38
CA ALA A 184 12.16 -1.18 -5.18
C ALA A 184 11.68 -1.81 -3.86
N SER A 185 10.62 -2.63 -3.88
CA SER A 185 10.08 -3.32 -2.70
C SER A 185 10.39 -4.81 -2.69
N THR A 186 11.29 -5.29 -3.55
CA THR A 186 11.68 -6.72 -3.63
C THR A 186 11.89 -7.35 -2.26
N GLY A 187 11.30 -8.54 -2.06
CA GLY A 187 11.35 -9.29 -0.81
C GLY A 187 10.11 -9.17 0.08
N TRP A 188 9.22 -8.18 -0.15
CA TRP A 188 8.00 -8.02 0.67
C TRP A 188 7.10 -9.26 0.66
N ILE A 189 7.04 -9.98 -0.47
CA ILE A 189 6.25 -11.21 -0.59
C ILE A 189 6.80 -12.28 0.36
N ALA A 190 8.13 -12.43 0.45
CA ALA A 190 8.75 -13.38 1.37
C ALA A 190 8.54 -12.99 2.83
N THR A 191 8.50 -11.68 3.13
CA THR A 191 8.16 -11.17 4.46
C THR A 191 6.74 -11.58 4.85
N ASN A 192 5.72 -11.45 3.99
CA ASN A 192 4.36 -11.89 4.31
C ASN A 192 4.29 -13.35 4.79
N TRP A 193 4.98 -14.26 4.08
CA TRP A 193 5.05 -15.67 4.50
C TRP A 193 5.73 -15.85 5.86
N LEU A 194 6.79 -15.08 6.12
CA LEU A 194 7.49 -15.11 7.39
C LEU A 194 6.60 -14.61 8.53
N GLU A 195 5.96 -13.47 8.36
CA GLU A 195 5.05 -12.85 9.32
C GLU A 195 3.90 -13.82 9.68
N ASP A 196 3.26 -14.41 8.67
CA ASP A 196 2.19 -15.39 8.87
C ASP A 196 2.66 -16.63 9.62
N LEU A 197 3.84 -17.18 9.28
CA LEU A 197 4.38 -18.34 9.96
C LEU A 197 4.79 -18.04 11.40
N ILE A 198 5.27 -16.83 11.69
CA ILE A 198 5.53 -16.40 13.07
C ILE A 198 4.20 -16.31 13.83
N LEU A 199 3.21 -15.62 13.27
CA LEU A 199 1.91 -15.43 13.89
C LEU A 199 1.19 -16.75 14.17
N ASN A 200 1.17 -17.67 13.19
CA ASN A 200 0.50 -18.96 13.33
C ASN A 200 1.21 -19.91 14.32
N ASN A 201 2.55 -19.93 14.35
CA ASN A 201 3.31 -20.89 15.15
C ASN A 201 3.70 -20.37 16.55
N TYR A 202 3.86 -19.05 16.69
CA TYR A 202 4.45 -18.41 17.87
C TYR A 202 3.60 -17.28 18.44
N GLY A 203 2.60 -16.78 17.71
CA GLY A 203 1.64 -15.80 18.18
C GLY A 203 2.12 -14.35 18.12
N LEU A 204 1.21 -13.45 18.51
CA LEU A 204 1.36 -12.00 18.42
C LEU A 204 2.55 -11.46 19.22
N GLU A 205 2.82 -12.01 20.40
CA GLU A 205 3.90 -11.51 21.27
C GLU A 205 5.28 -11.65 20.61
N ILE A 206 5.56 -12.81 20.02
CA ILE A 206 6.83 -13.05 19.33
C ILE A 206 6.93 -12.20 18.06
N TYR A 207 5.83 -12.05 17.34
CA TYR A 207 5.77 -11.17 16.17
C TYR A 207 6.07 -9.71 16.53
N ASP A 208 5.43 -9.20 17.59
CA ASP A 208 5.61 -7.82 18.07
C ASP A 208 7.05 -7.59 18.54
N GLN A 209 7.62 -8.52 19.31
CA GLN A 209 9.02 -8.43 19.74
C GLN A 209 9.98 -8.40 18.54
N TRP A 210 9.73 -9.21 17.52
CA TRP A 210 10.57 -9.26 16.32
C TRP A 210 10.44 -7.99 15.48
N SER A 211 9.23 -7.53 15.20
CA SER A 211 8.99 -6.31 14.41
C SER A 211 9.54 -5.05 15.08
N LYS A 212 9.56 -5.01 16.42
CA LYS A 212 10.18 -3.94 17.22
C LYS A 212 11.70 -4.12 17.42
N GLN A 213 12.29 -5.15 16.83
CA GLN A 213 13.72 -5.48 16.97
C GLN A 213 14.16 -5.77 18.42
N GLU A 214 13.25 -6.21 19.27
CA GLU A 214 13.52 -6.64 20.65
C GLU A 214 14.16 -8.05 20.68
N ILE A 215 13.90 -8.84 19.63
CA ILE A 215 14.54 -10.14 19.40
C ILE A 215 15.22 -10.20 18.03
N LEU A 216 16.31 -10.97 17.94
CA LEU A 216 17.08 -11.11 16.71
C LEU A 216 16.40 -12.08 15.74
N SER A 217 16.59 -11.88 14.43
CA SER A 217 16.12 -12.83 13.41
C SER A 217 16.80 -14.21 13.48
N SER A 218 17.91 -14.33 14.22
CA SER A 218 18.56 -15.61 14.53
C SER A 218 17.89 -16.38 15.67
N GLU A 219 16.93 -15.77 16.38
CA GLU A 219 16.16 -16.47 17.40
C GLU A 219 15.42 -17.67 16.81
N LYS A 220 15.27 -18.71 17.62
CA LYS A 220 14.79 -20.01 17.15
C LYS A 220 13.41 -19.94 16.48
N SER A 221 12.51 -19.10 16.99
CA SER A 221 11.16 -18.91 16.43
C SER A 221 11.21 -18.33 15.02
N ILE A 222 12.00 -17.27 14.82
CA ILE A 222 12.13 -16.59 13.54
C ILE A 222 12.88 -17.46 12.54
N PHE A 223 14.00 -18.04 12.96
CA PHE A 223 14.80 -18.95 12.14
C PHE A 223 14.00 -20.19 11.68
N ASN A 224 13.20 -20.79 12.56
CA ASN A 224 12.34 -21.91 12.18
C ASN A 224 11.25 -21.51 11.19
N SER A 225 10.70 -20.30 11.33
CA SER A 225 9.70 -19.78 10.39
C SER A 225 10.31 -19.60 9.00
N ILE A 226 11.53 -19.06 8.90
CA ILE A 226 12.30 -18.99 7.64
C ILE A 226 12.52 -20.38 7.05
N ASN A 227 12.97 -21.35 7.86
CA ASN A 227 13.17 -22.73 7.39
C ASN A 227 11.87 -23.38 6.90
N ASN A 228 10.74 -23.06 7.52
CA ASN A 228 9.43 -23.58 7.14
C ASN A 228 8.97 -23.05 5.77
N ILE A 229 9.32 -21.81 5.41
CA ILE A 229 9.13 -21.31 4.03
C ILE A 229 9.97 -22.15 3.07
N GLY A 230 11.25 -22.37 3.42
CA GLY A 230 12.17 -23.17 2.61
C GLY A 230 11.67 -24.59 2.34
N LYS A 231 10.97 -25.22 3.29
CA LYS A 231 10.37 -26.56 3.07
C LYS A 231 9.38 -26.56 1.90
N LEU A 232 8.56 -25.52 1.75
CA LEU A 232 7.62 -25.42 0.63
C LEU A 232 8.38 -25.09 -0.66
N VAL A 233 9.20 -24.04 -0.63
CA VAL A 233 9.90 -23.50 -1.80
C VAL A 233 10.85 -24.54 -2.42
N PHE A 234 11.53 -25.33 -1.59
CA PHE A 234 12.48 -26.36 -2.05
C PHE A 234 11.85 -27.75 -2.17
N THR A 235 10.52 -27.88 -2.04
CA THR A 235 9.85 -29.14 -2.42
C THR A 235 9.94 -29.30 -3.92
N GLU A 236 10.47 -30.43 -4.37
CA GLU A 236 10.65 -30.73 -5.79
C GLU A 236 9.31 -30.66 -6.54
N ASN A 237 9.29 -29.94 -7.67
CA ASN A 237 8.10 -29.71 -8.51
C ASN A 237 6.90 -29.05 -7.81
N ALA A 238 7.07 -28.46 -6.62
CA ALA A 238 5.97 -27.81 -5.91
C ALA A 238 5.69 -26.38 -6.38
N VAL A 239 6.75 -25.63 -6.73
CA VAL A 239 6.67 -24.23 -7.14
C VAL A 239 7.00 -24.12 -8.63
N TYR A 240 6.13 -23.46 -9.37
CA TYR A 240 6.35 -23.11 -10.77
C TYR A 240 7.52 -22.12 -10.89
N GLY A 241 8.62 -22.56 -11.49
CA GLY A 241 9.84 -21.76 -11.70
C GLY A 241 11.04 -22.60 -12.09
#